data_AF-A0A9E2YVM4-F1
#
_entry.id   AF-A0A9E2YVM4-F1
#
_cell.length_a   1.000
_cell.length_b   1.000
_cell.length_c   1.000
_cell.angle_alpha   90.00
_cell.angle_beta   90.00
_cell.angle_gamma   90.00
#
_symmetry.space_group_name_H-M   'P 1'
#
loop_
_entity.id
_entity.type
_entity.pdbx_description
1 polymer ?
#
loop_
_entity_poly.entity_id
_entity_poly.type
_entity_poly.pdbx_seq_one_letter_code
_entity_poly.pdbx_strand_id
1 'polypeptide(L)'
;MKATKRQIAANCANAQKSTGPKDPAMKAKVSQNRTTHGLCGRFQVLPCEDQAEYNDLLNRFMDAENPVDDVERELVAKMARHTWVSDRAQRFQDGCFVVFPQSPEDEANRQDDIAVRDELDRYMRYQTAHDRAYQRAANALAKRRNERRKVEIGFESKKRCEAEELRHARQEERRDAKENRDQDLHKVRIATGEMRLQLLGTKVFAASAAAGQQLSPFETPKEEKIAA
;
A
#
# COMPACT_ATOMS: atom_id res chain seq x y z
N MET A 1 -26.87 26.03 -54.07
CA MET A 1 -26.23 26.25 -55.39
C MET A 1 -25.14 25.22 -55.60
N LYS A 2 -25.06 24.60 -56.80
CA LYS A 2 -23.99 23.63 -57.14
C LYS A 2 -22.79 24.34 -57.74
N ALA A 3 -21.58 23.90 -57.43
CA ALA A 3 -20.34 24.46 -57.96
C ALA A 3 -20.30 24.35 -59.50
N THR A 4 -19.83 25.40 -60.16
CA THR A 4 -19.72 25.44 -61.62
C THR A 4 -18.57 24.55 -62.12
N LYS A 5 -18.66 24.08 -63.38
CA LYS A 5 -17.59 23.25 -63.98
C LYS A 5 -16.21 23.91 -63.92
N ARG A 6 -16.16 25.24 -64.07
CA ARG A 6 -14.92 26.03 -63.97
C ARG A 6 -14.34 26.05 -62.55
N GLN A 7 -15.21 26.16 -61.55
CA GLN A 7 -14.80 26.05 -60.13
C GLN A 7 -14.29 24.65 -59.81
N ILE A 8 -14.93 23.59 -60.31
CA ILE A 8 -14.49 22.20 -60.09
C ILE A 8 -13.11 21.96 -60.72
N ALA A 9 -12.91 22.37 -61.97
CA ALA A 9 -11.62 22.22 -62.66
C ALA A 9 -10.47 22.97 -61.95
N ALA A 10 -10.73 24.20 -61.50
CA ALA A 10 -9.75 24.97 -60.72
C ALA A 10 -9.44 24.30 -59.37
N ASN A 11 -10.46 23.76 -58.68
CA ASN A 11 -10.28 23.09 -57.39
C ASN A 11 -9.46 21.79 -57.56
N CYS A 12 -9.70 21.02 -58.62
CA CYS A 12 -8.88 19.84 -58.97
C CYS A 12 -7.41 20.21 -59.25
N ALA A 13 -7.17 21.28 -60.02
CA ALA A 13 -5.80 21.74 -60.30
C ALA A 13 -5.08 22.25 -59.03
N ASN A 14 -5.80 22.93 -58.14
CA ASN A 14 -5.25 23.41 -56.87
C ASN A 14 -4.99 22.26 -55.89
N ALA A 15 -5.83 21.22 -55.88
CA ALA A 15 -5.65 20.03 -55.05
C ALA A 15 -4.36 19.27 -55.38
N GLN A 16 -3.95 19.24 -56.67
CA GLN A 16 -2.67 18.65 -57.07
C GLN A 16 -1.45 19.39 -56.54
N LYS A 17 -1.57 20.69 -56.25
CA LYS A 17 -0.49 21.52 -55.68
C LYS A 17 -0.50 21.55 -54.15
N SER A 18 -1.62 21.16 -53.53
CA SER A 18 -1.82 21.17 -52.08
C SER A 18 -2.12 19.76 -51.56
N THR A 19 -1.13 18.86 -51.65
CA THR A 19 -1.26 17.48 -51.15
C THR A 19 -1.16 17.35 -49.63
N GLY A 20 -1.14 18.48 -48.91
CA GLY A 20 -0.85 18.54 -47.48
C GLY A 20 0.58 18.07 -47.14
N PRO A 21 0.98 18.16 -45.86
CA PRO A 21 2.28 17.68 -45.42
C PRO A 21 2.30 16.15 -45.42
N LYS A 22 3.32 15.56 -46.06
CA LYS A 22 3.51 14.10 -46.11
C LYS A 22 4.31 13.56 -44.92
N ASP A 23 5.18 14.40 -44.37
CA ASP A 23 6.02 14.09 -43.21
C ASP A 23 5.22 14.10 -41.89
N PRO A 24 5.33 13.07 -41.03
CA PRO A 24 4.70 13.05 -39.70
C PRO A 24 5.04 14.26 -38.83
N ALA A 25 6.26 14.80 -38.89
CA ALA A 25 6.63 16.00 -38.12
C ALA A 25 5.84 17.23 -38.60
N MET A 26 5.74 17.39 -39.92
CA MET A 26 4.97 18.48 -40.53
C MET A 26 3.46 18.29 -40.35
N LYS A 27 2.96 17.05 -40.34
CA LYS A 27 1.56 16.75 -39.99
C LYS A 27 1.24 17.13 -38.55
N ALA A 28 2.14 16.83 -37.60
CA ALA A 28 1.97 17.22 -36.20
C ALA A 28 1.89 18.74 -36.06
N LYS A 29 2.79 19.47 -36.74
CA LYS A 29 2.77 20.95 -36.76
C LYS A 29 1.48 21.49 -37.36
N VAL A 30 1.03 20.96 -38.50
CA VAL A 30 -0.21 21.41 -39.14
C VAL A 30 -1.46 21.01 -38.34
N SER A 31 -1.44 19.91 -37.59
CA SER A 31 -2.56 19.52 -36.72
C SER A 31 -2.83 20.53 -35.60
N GLN A 32 -1.79 21.24 -35.14
CA GLN A 32 -1.90 22.28 -34.13
C GLN A 32 -2.52 23.58 -34.67
N ASN A 33 -2.54 23.79 -36.00
CA ASN A 33 -3.13 25.01 -36.59
C ASN A 33 -4.64 25.12 -36.34
N ARG A 34 -5.32 24.02 -35.99
CA ARG A 34 -6.74 24.00 -35.64
C ARG A 34 -7.01 24.08 -34.13
N THR A 35 -5.97 24.21 -33.30
CA THR A 35 -6.15 24.37 -31.85
C THR A 35 -6.80 25.73 -31.56
N THR A 36 -8.06 25.72 -31.15
CA THR A 36 -8.83 26.94 -30.87
C THR A 36 -8.70 27.39 -29.42
N HIS A 37 -8.95 26.48 -28.47
CA HIS A 37 -8.95 26.78 -27.03
C HIS A 37 -7.97 25.90 -26.23
N GLY A 38 -7.47 24.79 -26.79
CA GLY A 38 -6.49 23.94 -26.11
C GLY A 38 -7.02 23.15 -24.90
N LEU A 39 -8.34 23.08 -24.69
CA LEU A 39 -8.96 22.26 -23.63
C LEU A 39 -9.16 20.79 -24.04
N CYS A 40 -8.82 20.45 -25.29
CA CYS A 40 -8.96 19.12 -25.85
C CYS A 40 -7.65 18.67 -26.48
N GLY A 41 -7.52 17.35 -26.65
CA GLY A 41 -6.39 16.75 -27.35
C GLY A 41 -5.16 16.61 -26.47
N ARG A 42 -3.98 16.67 -27.10
CA ARG A 42 -2.71 16.54 -26.38
C ARG A 42 -2.44 17.81 -25.58
N PHE A 43 -2.12 17.63 -24.30
CA PHE A 43 -1.73 18.74 -23.44
C PHE A 43 -0.52 19.49 -24.03
N GLN A 44 -0.65 20.81 -24.06
CA GLN A 44 0.41 21.76 -24.33
C GLN A 44 0.11 23.05 -23.55
N VAL A 45 1.17 23.73 -23.10
CA VAL A 45 1.07 25.12 -22.65
C VAL A 45 0.86 25.97 -23.91
N LEU A 46 -0.13 26.86 -23.89
CA LEU A 46 -0.45 27.68 -25.05
C LEU A 46 0.61 28.77 -25.25
N PRO A 47 0.80 29.31 -26.46
CA PRO A 47 1.75 30.41 -26.68
C PRO A 47 1.44 31.69 -25.88
N CYS A 48 0.19 31.87 -25.44
CA CYS A 48 -0.23 32.97 -24.58
C CYS A 48 -0.07 32.69 -23.07
N GLU A 49 0.46 31.52 -22.71
CA GLU A 49 0.68 31.09 -21.34
C GLU A 49 2.18 30.94 -21.07
N ASP A 50 2.58 31.01 -19.80
CA ASP A 50 3.98 30.83 -19.42
C ASP A 50 4.30 29.35 -19.15
N GLN A 51 5.32 28.84 -19.84
CA GLN A 51 5.85 27.51 -19.64
C GLN A 51 6.56 27.38 -18.29
N ALA A 52 7.17 28.46 -17.78
CA ALA A 52 7.84 28.46 -16.48
C ALA A 52 6.83 28.27 -15.34
N GLU A 53 5.71 28.99 -15.36
CA GLU A 53 4.62 28.81 -14.38
C GLU A 53 4.06 27.38 -14.36
N TYR A 54 3.89 26.76 -15.52
CA TYR A 54 3.49 25.35 -15.58
C TYR A 54 4.55 24.42 -15.00
N ASN A 55 5.83 24.65 -15.30
CA ASN A 55 6.92 23.86 -14.75
C ASN A 55 6.98 24.00 -13.22
N ASP A 56 6.77 25.21 -12.69
CA ASP A 56 6.71 25.46 -11.25
C ASP A 56 5.51 24.79 -10.60
N LEU A 57 4.35 24.78 -11.26
CA LEU A 57 3.20 24.00 -10.82
C LEU A 57 3.55 22.51 -10.76
N LEU A 58 4.12 21.97 -11.82
CA LEU A 58 4.51 20.57 -11.90
C LEU A 58 5.53 20.21 -10.79
N ASN A 59 6.53 21.05 -10.58
CA ASN A 59 7.54 20.86 -9.53
C ASN A 59 6.90 20.86 -8.15
N ARG A 60 5.98 21.81 -7.86
CA ARG A 60 5.23 21.82 -6.59
C ARG A 60 4.46 20.52 -6.36
N PHE A 61 3.83 19.97 -7.40
CA PHE A 61 3.13 18.69 -7.30
C PHE A 61 4.11 17.52 -7.09
N MET A 62 5.24 17.51 -7.79
CA MET A 62 6.28 16.48 -7.64
C MET A 62 6.90 16.49 -6.24
N ASP A 63 7.18 17.68 -5.70
CA ASP A 63 7.76 17.86 -4.37
C ASP A 63 6.75 17.50 -3.27
N ALA A 64 5.50 17.95 -3.41
CA ALA A 64 4.45 17.68 -2.44
C ALA A 64 4.09 16.19 -2.37
N GLU A 65 3.98 15.53 -3.52
CA GLU A 65 3.62 14.12 -3.57
C GLU A 65 4.82 13.21 -3.34
N ASN A 66 6.04 13.59 -3.75
CA ASN A 66 7.24 12.74 -3.67
C ASN A 66 7.02 11.31 -4.23
N PRO A 67 6.73 11.18 -5.54
CA PRO A 67 6.43 9.89 -6.17
C PRO A 67 7.66 8.98 -6.24
N VAL A 68 7.48 7.70 -5.87
CA VAL A 68 8.59 6.73 -5.82
C VAL A 68 8.87 6.13 -7.20
N ASP A 69 7.80 5.75 -7.91
CA ASP A 69 7.87 5.00 -9.17
C ASP A 69 7.47 5.87 -10.38
N ASP A 70 7.85 5.45 -11.60
CA ASP A 70 7.49 6.15 -12.83
C ASP A 70 5.97 6.28 -13.02
N VAL A 71 5.22 5.27 -12.58
CA VAL A 71 3.76 5.30 -12.65
C VAL A 71 3.18 6.37 -11.73
N GLU A 72 3.76 6.55 -10.53
CA GLU A 72 3.35 7.62 -9.62
C GLU A 72 3.74 8.98 -10.19
N ARG A 73 4.94 9.12 -10.75
CA ARG A 73 5.37 10.35 -11.46
C ARG A 73 4.40 10.73 -12.57
N GLU A 74 3.96 9.78 -13.39
CA GLU A 74 2.98 10.04 -14.45
C GLU A 74 1.60 10.42 -13.90
N LEU A 75 1.16 9.86 -12.76
CA LEU A 75 -0.08 10.24 -12.11
C LEU A 75 -0.01 11.67 -11.55
N VAL A 76 1.09 12.03 -10.91
CA VAL A 76 1.35 13.40 -10.43
C VAL A 76 1.41 14.39 -11.60
N ALA A 77 2.07 14.02 -12.69
CA ALA A 77 2.08 14.83 -13.91
C ALA A 77 0.68 14.97 -14.54
N LYS A 78 -0.19 13.95 -14.47
CA LYS A 78 -1.61 14.07 -14.87
C LYS A 78 -2.37 15.04 -13.98
N MET A 79 -2.13 15.03 -12.67
CA MET A 79 -2.73 15.99 -11.74
C MET A 79 -2.38 17.42 -12.15
N ALA A 80 -1.09 17.74 -12.28
CA ALA A 80 -0.64 19.08 -12.68
C ALA A 80 -1.20 19.52 -14.05
N ARG A 81 -1.19 18.63 -15.06
CA ARG A 81 -1.79 18.92 -16.39
C ARG A 81 -3.26 19.25 -16.29
N HIS A 82 -4.03 18.47 -15.54
CA HIS A 82 -5.47 18.68 -15.44
C HIS A 82 -5.84 19.91 -14.62
N THR A 83 -5.06 20.23 -13.58
CA THR A 83 -5.17 21.52 -12.88
C THR A 83 -4.96 22.68 -13.86
N TRP A 84 -3.86 22.67 -14.62
CA TRP A 84 -3.56 23.74 -15.58
C TRP A 84 -4.67 23.96 -16.61
N VAL A 85 -5.21 22.88 -17.17
CA VAL A 85 -6.30 22.98 -18.17
C VAL A 85 -7.63 23.37 -17.53
N SER A 86 -7.89 22.97 -16.27
CA SER A 86 -9.07 23.42 -15.53
C SER A 86 -9.01 24.94 -15.27
N ASP A 87 -7.85 25.44 -14.81
CA ASP A 87 -7.62 26.87 -14.59
C ASP A 87 -7.71 27.67 -15.90
N ARG A 88 -7.24 27.10 -17.02
CA ARG A 88 -7.45 27.66 -18.36
C ARG A 88 -8.94 27.74 -18.72
N ALA A 89 -9.70 26.68 -18.45
CA ALA A 89 -11.14 26.67 -18.70
C ALA A 89 -11.85 27.75 -17.88
N GLN A 90 -11.45 27.94 -16.62
CA GLN A 90 -11.97 29.00 -15.75
C GLN A 90 -11.66 30.39 -16.31
N ARG A 91 -10.42 30.66 -16.72
CA ARG A 91 -10.05 31.94 -17.38
C ARG A 91 -10.89 32.23 -18.63
N PHE A 92 -11.28 31.20 -19.38
CA PHE A 92 -12.19 31.37 -20.52
C PHE A 92 -13.64 31.60 -20.12
N GLN A 93 -14.09 31.07 -18.98
CA GLN A 93 -15.41 31.40 -18.43
C GLN A 93 -15.47 32.87 -18.04
N ASP A 94 -14.43 33.41 -17.41
CA ASP A 94 -14.36 34.83 -17.04
C ASP A 94 -14.47 35.72 -18.30
N GLY A 95 -13.82 35.31 -19.39
CA GLY A 95 -13.90 35.99 -20.69
C GLY A 95 -15.24 35.84 -21.43
N CYS A 96 -16.20 35.07 -20.89
CA CYS A 96 -17.55 34.96 -21.46
C CYS A 96 -18.50 36.04 -20.94
N PHE A 97 -18.18 36.72 -19.85
CA PHE A 97 -18.98 37.82 -19.32
C PHE A 97 -18.60 39.12 -20.00
N VAL A 98 -19.56 39.75 -20.67
CA VAL A 98 -19.42 41.07 -21.29
C VAL A 98 -20.25 42.04 -20.47
N VAL A 99 -19.56 42.91 -19.74
CA VAL A 99 -20.18 43.99 -18.96
C VAL A 99 -20.29 45.21 -19.88
N PHE A 100 -21.51 45.68 -20.10
CA PHE A 100 -21.73 46.91 -20.85
C PHE A 100 -21.47 48.14 -19.97
N PRO A 101 -20.91 49.24 -20.52
CA PRO A 101 -20.73 50.47 -19.76
C PRO A 101 -22.08 51.02 -19.28
N GLN A 102 -22.16 51.38 -18.01
CA GLN A 102 -23.38 51.88 -17.39
C GLN A 102 -23.72 53.29 -17.90
N SER A 103 -25.00 53.54 -18.20
CA SER A 103 -25.53 54.89 -18.30
C SER A 103 -25.66 55.50 -16.90
N PRO A 104 -25.58 56.84 -16.74
CA PRO A 104 -25.86 57.50 -15.45
C PRO A 104 -27.23 57.13 -14.84
N GLU A 105 -28.20 56.76 -15.69
CA GLU A 105 -29.52 56.27 -15.29
C GLU A 105 -29.48 54.84 -14.73
N ASP A 106 -28.60 53.98 -15.26
CA ASP A 106 -28.41 52.59 -14.82
C ASP A 106 -27.69 52.53 -13.47
N GLU A 107 -26.71 53.41 -13.25
CA GLU A 107 -26.01 53.57 -11.97
C GLU A 107 -26.98 53.97 -10.83
N ALA A 108 -27.88 54.91 -11.11
CA ALA A 108 -28.90 55.35 -10.16
C ALA A 108 -29.89 54.22 -9.79
N ASN A 109 -30.17 53.32 -10.74
CA ASN A 109 -31.08 52.19 -10.59
C ASN A 109 -30.38 50.88 -10.16
N ARG A 110 -29.04 50.88 -10.02
CA ARG A 110 -28.21 49.70 -9.72
C ARG A 110 -28.46 48.51 -10.66
N GLN A 111 -28.59 48.82 -11.96
CA GLN A 111 -28.84 47.80 -12.97
C GLN A 111 -27.56 47.54 -13.77
N ASP A 112 -27.01 46.34 -13.66
CA ASP A 112 -25.87 45.89 -14.45
C ASP A 112 -26.37 45.14 -15.68
N ASP A 113 -26.08 45.65 -16.88
CA ASP A 113 -26.36 44.93 -18.12
C ASP A 113 -25.17 44.03 -18.46
N ILE A 114 -25.37 42.72 -18.32
CA ILE A 114 -24.34 41.69 -18.54
C ILE A 114 -24.82 40.75 -19.64
N ALA A 115 -24.09 40.73 -20.76
CA ALA A 115 -24.24 39.67 -21.76
C ALA A 115 -23.32 38.50 -21.44
N VAL A 116 -23.86 37.29 -21.50
CA VAL A 116 -23.09 36.05 -21.37
C VAL A 116 -22.97 35.42 -22.74
N ARG A 117 -21.74 35.11 -23.15
CA ARG A 117 -21.50 34.41 -24.41
C ARG A 117 -21.87 32.93 -24.33
N ASP A 118 -22.41 32.39 -25.41
CA ASP A 118 -22.84 30.98 -25.51
C ASP A 118 -21.72 29.96 -25.24
N GLU A 119 -20.44 30.34 -25.37
CA GLU A 119 -19.32 29.45 -25.08
C GLU A 119 -19.13 29.13 -23.60
N LEU A 120 -19.80 29.82 -22.68
CA LEU A 120 -19.65 29.63 -21.23
C LEU A 120 -19.88 28.16 -20.82
N ASP A 121 -21.01 27.58 -21.25
CA ASP A 121 -21.37 26.19 -20.93
C ASP A 121 -20.33 25.20 -21.46
N ARG A 122 -19.73 25.48 -22.63
CA ARG A 122 -18.62 24.66 -23.16
C ARG A 122 -17.42 24.68 -22.22
N TYR A 123 -17.02 25.84 -21.70
CA TYR A 123 -15.87 25.95 -20.80
C TYR A 123 -16.15 25.35 -19.42
N MET A 124 -17.36 25.51 -18.88
CA MET A 124 -17.78 24.86 -17.63
C MET A 124 -17.73 23.32 -17.71
N ARG A 125 -18.17 22.75 -18.84
CA ARG A 125 -18.10 21.31 -19.09
C ARG A 125 -16.65 20.81 -19.12
N TYR A 126 -15.75 21.55 -19.77
CA TYR A 126 -14.33 21.17 -19.82
C TYR A 126 -13.63 21.32 -18.47
N GLN A 127 -13.91 22.38 -17.70
CA GLN A 127 -13.43 22.52 -16.32
C GLN A 127 -13.84 21.28 -15.52
N THR A 128 -15.13 20.96 -15.49
CA THR A 128 -15.67 19.80 -14.78
C THR A 128 -15.02 18.48 -15.26
N ALA A 129 -14.77 18.33 -16.56
CA ALA A 129 -14.12 17.14 -17.11
C ALA A 129 -12.66 17.00 -16.63
N HIS A 130 -11.93 18.11 -16.55
CA HIS A 130 -10.55 18.13 -16.08
C HIS A 130 -10.46 17.96 -14.56
N ASP A 131 -11.37 18.54 -13.79
CA ASP A 131 -11.45 18.31 -12.34
C ASP A 131 -11.71 16.83 -12.05
N ARG A 132 -12.65 16.20 -12.76
CA ARG A 132 -12.87 14.75 -12.62
C ARG A 132 -11.65 13.94 -13.03
N ALA A 133 -10.90 14.37 -14.05
CA ALA A 133 -9.67 13.70 -14.46
C ALA A 133 -8.56 13.84 -13.42
N TYR A 134 -8.41 15.02 -12.81
CA TYR A 134 -7.55 15.26 -11.65
C TYR A 134 -7.92 14.31 -10.50
N GLN A 135 -9.19 14.28 -10.11
CA GLN A 135 -9.66 13.43 -9.01
C GLN A 135 -9.40 11.95 -9.27
N ARG A 136 -9.58 11.48 -10.52
CA ARG A 136 -9.22 10.10 -10.90
C ARG A 136 -7.73 9.82 -10.73
N ALA A 137 -6.86 10.74 -11.14
CA ALA A 137 -5.42 10.58 -11.00
C ALA A 137 -4.99 10.57 -9.52
N ALA A 138 -5.50 11.51 -8.73
CA ALA A 138 -5.23 11.60 -7.29
C ALA A 138 -5.70 10.35 -6.54
N ASN A 139 -6.93 9.87 -6.83
CA ASN A 139 -7.46 8.65 -6.22
C ASN A 139 -6.66 7.40 -6.63
N ALA A 140 -6.20 7.32 -7.89
CA ALA A 140 -5.34 6.23 -8.33
C ALA A 140 -3.99 6.22 -7.59
N LEU A 141 -3.39 7.39 -7.37
CA LEU A 141 -2.16 7.54 -6.59
C LEU A 141 -2.37 7.09 -5.13
N ALA A 142 -3.41 7.60 -4.48
CA ALA A 142 -3.77 7.23 -3.11
C ALA A 142 -4.02 5.71 -2.97
N LYS A 143 -4.69 5.09 -3.95
CA LYS A 143 -4.92 3.65 -3.99
C LYS A 143 -3.61 2.86 -4.02
N ARG A 144 -2.67 3.20 -4.90
CA ARG A 144 -1.37 2.51 -5.00
C ARG A 144 -0.56 2.62 -3.71
N ARG A 145 -0.57 3.80 -3.07
CA ARG A 145 0.09 4.00 -1.78
C ARG A 145 -0.51 3.15 -0.68
N ASN A 146 -1.84 3.08 -0.63
CA ASN A 146 -2.53 2.22 0.33
C ASN A 146 -2.25 0.74 0.08
N GLU A 147 -2.16 0.31 -1.17
CA GLU A 147 -1.77 -1.06 -1.53
C GLU A 147 -0.35 -1.39 -1.04
N ARG A 148 0.61 -0.48 -1.28
CA ARG A 148 1.99 -0.60 -0.79
C ARG A 148 2.05 -0.70 0.74
N ARG A 149 1.36 0.22 1.43
CA ARG A 149 1.27 0.24 2.89
C ARG A 149 0.63 -1.04 3.45
N LYS A 150 -0.42 -1.56 2.81
CA LYS A 150 -1.06 -2.82 3.23
C LYS A 150 -0.11 -4.01 3.13
N VAL A 151 0.70 -4.06 2.08
CA VAL A 151 1.73 -5.09 1.92
C VAL A 151 2.75 -5.00 3.07
N GLU A 152 3.28 -3.81 3.36
CA GLU A 152 4.21 -3.57 4.48
C GLU A 152 3.61 -4.01 5.83
N ILE A 153 2.37 -3.59 6.13
CA ILE A 153 1.67 -3.97 7.36
C ILE A 153 1.45 -5.49 7.45
N GLY A 154 1.12 -6.14 6.32
CA GLY A 154 0.96 -7.59 6.27
C GLY A 154 2.25 -8.34 6.64
N PHE A 155 3.40 -7.86 6.17
CA PHE A 155 4.70 -8.41 6.56
C PHE A 155 4.99 -8.21 8.05
N GLU A 156 4.67 -7.04 8.62
CA GLU A 156 4.84 -6.79 10.06
C GLU A 156 3.94 -7.69 10.92
N SER A 157 2.68 -7.87 10.53
CA SER A 157 1.75 -8.75 11.23
C SER A 157 2.23 -10.20 11.21
N LYS A 158 2.73 -10.68 10.07
CA LYS A 158 3.30 -12.04 9.96
C LYS A 158 4.51 -12.22 10.88
N LYS A 159 5.44 -11.26 10.89
CA LYS A 159 6.61 -11.28 11.78
C LYS A 159 6.23 -11.31 13.26
N ARG A 160 5.17 -10.59 13.64
CA ARG A 160 4.66 -10.60 15.03
C ARG A 160 4.11 -11.98 15.41
N CYS A 161 3.29 -12.58 14.54
CA CYS A 161 2.74 -13.92 14.75
C CYS A 161 3.85 -14.97 14.90
N GLU A 162 4.81 -14.98 13.97
CA GLU A 162 5.97 -15.89 14.04
C GLU A 162 6.79 -15.70 15.33
N ALA A 163 6.96 -14.45 15.78
CA ALA A 163 7.66 -14.16 17.03
C ALA A 163 6.88 -14.63 18.26
N GLU A 164 5.55 -14.60 18.24
CA GLU A 164 4.68 -15.11 19.30
C GLU A 164 4.70 -16.64 19.34
N GLU A 165 4.56 -17.30 18.20
CA GLU A 165 4.67 -18.77 18.08
C GLU A 165 6.01 -19.26 18.63
N LEU A 166 7.11 -18.58 18.27
CA LEU A 166 8.45 -18.94 18.71
C LEU A 166 8.63 -18.72 20.23
N ARG A 167 7.94 -17.72 20.82
CA ARG A 167 7.90 -17.54 22.28
C ARG A 167 7.13 -18.66 22.96
N HIS A 168 5.99 -19.06 22.40
CA HIS A 168 5.19 -20.16 22.91
C HIS A 168 5.96 -21.48 22.84
N ALA A 169 6.59 -21.79 21.71
CA ALA A 169 7.44 -22.97 21.54
C ALA A 169 8.58 -23.01 22.58
N ARG A 170 9.32 -21.91 22.76
CA ARG A 170 10.36 -21.82 23.82
C ARG A 170 9.79 -21.99 25.23
N GLN A 171 8.56 -21.56 25.46
CA GLN A 171 7.92 -21.71 26.77
C GLN A 171 7.52 -23.17 27.02
N GLU A 172 7.04 -23.87 26.00
CA GLU A 172 6.75 -25.31 26.03
C GLU A 172 8.02 -26.12 26.25
N GLU A 173 9.09 -25.87 25.48
CA GLU A 173 10.40 -26.52 25.70
C GLU A 173 10.90 -26.34 27.15
N ARG A 174 10.70 -25.16 27.74
CA ARG A 174 11.06 -24.92 29.14
C ARG A 174 10.19 -25.69 30.13
N ARG A 175 8.92 -25.92 29.80
CA ARG A 175 8.01 -26.74 30.62
C ARG A 175 8.40 -28.21 30.52
N ASP A 176 8.62 -28.71 29.31
CA ASP A 176 9.03 -30.10 29.05
C ASP A 176 10.39 -30.41 29.69
N ALA A 177 11.36 -29.49 29.59
CA ALA A 177 12.66 -29.63 30.24
C ALA A 177 12.55 -29.68 31.77
N LYS A 178 11.62 -28.92 32.36
CA LYS A 178 11.35 -28.97 33.80
C LYS A 178 10.72 -30.31 34.17
N GLU A 179 9.72 -30.77 33.42
CA GLU A 179 9.05 -32.04 33.67
C GLU A 179 10.02 -33.22 33.58
N ASN A 180 10.86 -33.26 32.54
CA ASN A 180 11.91 -34.26 32.40
C ASN A 180 12.86 -34.25 33.59
N ARG A 181 13.25 -33.06 34.07
CA ARG A 181 14.12 -32.93 35.25
C ARG A 181 13.46 -33.46 36.52
N ASP A 182 12.17 -33.21 36.70
CA ASP A 182 11.40 -33.71 37.84
C ASP A 182 11.25 -35.24 37.78
N GLN A 183 11.02 -35.81 36.58
CA GLN A 183 11.00 -37.25 36.35
C GLN A 183 12.34 -37.91 36.65
N ASP A 184 13.45 -37.32 36.22
CA ASP A 184 14.79 -37.84 36.48
C ASP A 184 15.14 -37.80 37.97
N LEU A 185 14.80 -36.71 38.67
CA LEU A 185 14.94 -36.63 40.12
C LEU A 185 14.10 -37.70 40.83
N HIS A 186 12.88 -37.97 40.35
CA HIS A 186 12.03 -39.02 40.90
C HIS A 186 12.67 -40.41 40.73
N LYS A 187 13.20 -40.73 39.55
CA LYS A 187 13.92 -41.98 39.29
C LYS A 187 15.12 -42.15 40.22
N VAL A 188 15.94 -41.11 40.38
CA VAL A 188 17.08 -41.12 41.32
C VAL A 188 16.61 -41.38 42.75
N ARG A 189 15.51 -40.73 43.17
CA ARG A 189 14.95 -40.92 44.53
C ARG A 189 14.48 -42.35 44.76
N ILE A 190 13.80 -42.97 43.78
CA ILE A 190 13.39 -44.38 43.84
C ILE A 190 14.63 -45.28 43.97
N ALA A 191 15.59 -45.16 43.05
CA ALA A 191 16.79 -45.99 43.04
C ALA A 191 17.59 -45.88 44.35
N THR A 192 17.69 -44.66 44.91
CA THR A 192 18.34 -44.45 46.22
C THR A 192 17.59 -45.14 47.36
N GLY A 193 16.25 -45.14 47.31
CA GLY A 193 15.39 -45.83 48.28
C GLY A 193 15.53 -47.35 48.19
N GLU A 194 15.53 -47.90 46.98
CA GLU A 194 15.76 -49.34 46.71
C GLU A 194 17.13 -49.79 47.23
N MET A 195 18.18 -49.03 46.95
CA MET A 195 19.54 -49.33 47.42
C MET A 195 19.62 -49.30 48.96
N ARG A 196 18.93 -48.36 49.62
CA ARG A 196 18.78 -48.34 51.09
C ARG A 196 18.06 -49.58 51.61
N LEU A 197 16.99 -50.02 50.96
CA LEU A 197 16.26 -51.23 51.33
C LEU A 197 17.14 -52.48 51.19
N GLN A 198 17.90 -52.59 50.09
CA GLN A 198 18.86 -53.68 49.89
C GLN A 198 19.95 -53.68 50.99
N LEU A 199 20.48 -52.51 51.34
CA LEU A 199 21.45 -52.35 52.43
C LEU A 199 20.87 -52.75 53.79
N LEU A 200 19.61 -52.39 54.08
CA LEU A 200 18.94 -52.82 55.31
C LEU A 200 18.69 -54.33 55.32
N GLY A 201 18.23 -54.90 54.20
CA GLY A 201 18.01 -56.33 54.06
C GLY A 201 19.29 -57.15 54.26
N THR A 202 20.40 -56.72 53.64
CA THR A 202 21.71 -57.36 53.84
C THR A 202 22.21 -57.23 55.28
N LYS A 203 21.99 -56.09 55.95
CA LYS A 203 22.31 -55.92 57.37
C LYS A 203 21.49 -56.84 58.27
N VAL A 204 20.18 -56.95 58.03
CA VAL A 204 19.29 -57.86 58.79
C VAL A 204 19.70 -59.32 58.57
N PHE A 205 20.01 -59.69 57.32
CA PHE A 205 20.49 -61.04 56.99
C PHE A 205 21.86 -61.35 57.63
N ALA A 206 22.79 -60.40 57.64
CA ALA A 206 24.06 -60.55 58.34
C ALA A 206 23.86 -60.69 59.86
N ALA A 207 22.93 -59.94 60.45
CA ALA A 207 22.57 -60.05 61.86
C ALA A 207 21.90 -61.38 62.21
N SER A 208 21.01 -61.90 61.35
CA SER A 208 20.38 -63.21 61.56
C SER A 208 21.34 -64.38 61.34
N ALA A 209 22.27 -64.29 60.39
CA ALA A 209 23.34 -65.27 60.20
C ALA A 209 24.29 -65.31 61.41
N ALA A 210 24.63 -64.16 61.98
CA ALA A 210 25.40 -64.07 63.21
C ALA A 210 24.66 -64.67 64.43
N ALA A 211 23.35 -64.48 64.52
CA ALA A 211 22.51 -65.09 65.57
C ALA A 211 22.33 -66.61 65.38
N GLY A 212 22.23 -67.08 64.14
CA GLY A 212 22.14 -68.52 63.81
C GLY A 212 23.42 -69.30 64.12
N GLN A 213 24.58 -68.66 64.09
CA GLN A 213 25.84 -69.25 64.57
C GLN A 213 25.91 -69.37 66.11
N GLN A 214 25.02 -68.73 66.87
CA GLN A 214 24.97 -68.82 68.34
C GLN A 214 24.01 -69.88 68.91
N LEU A 215 23.20 -70.54 68.08
CA LEU A 215 22.29 -71.61 68.53
C LEU A 215 22.87 -73.00 68.19
N SER A 216 23.52 -73.62 69.18
CA SER A 216 24.00 -75.01 69.09
C SER A 216 22.84 -76.03 69.12
N PRO A 217 22.95 -77.20 68.44
CA PRO A 217 21.90 -78.21 68.47
C PRO A 217 21.79 -78.91 69.84
N PHE A 218 20.63 -78.71 70.49
CA PHE A 218 19.92 -79.65 71.38
C PHE A 218 20.78 -80.64 72.21
N GLU A 219 21.12 -80.26 73.46
CA GLU A 219 21.55 -81.23 74.46
C GLU A 219 20.34 -82.10 74.90
N THR A 220 20.44 -83.41 74.74
CA THR A 220 19.45 -84.40 75.20
C THR A 220 19.47 -84.55 76.73
N PRO A 221 18.33 -84.84 77.39
CA PRO A 221 18.29 -84.94 78.84
C PRO A 221 19.00 -86.22 79.33
N LYS A 222 19.89 -86.09 80.30
CA LYS A 222 20.54 -87.21 80.99
C LYS A 222 19.54 -87.89 81.94
N GLU A 223 19.40 -89.21 81.80
CA GLU A 223 18.68 -90.07 82.75
C GLU A 223 19.37 -90.06 84.13
N GLU A 224 18.67 -89.59 85.16
CA GLU A 224 19.09 -89.76 86.55
C GLU A 224 18.71 -91.16 87.05
N LYS A 225 19.74 -91.94 87.39
CA LYS A 225 19.59 -93.26 88.02
C LYS A 225 19.31 -93.09 89.53
N ILE A 226 18.26 -93.75 89.97
CA ILE A 226 17.88 -93.97 91.37
C ILE A 226 18.91 -94.90 92.04
N ALA A 227 19.43 -94.52 93.22
CA ALA A 227 19.99 -95.46 94.20
C ALA A 227 19.95 -94.91 95.64
N ALA A 228 19.25 -95.66 96.49
CA ALA A 228 19.27 -95.77 97.97
C ALA A 228 18.98 -94.54 98.83
#